data_AF-A0A8H8BVU3-F1
#
_entry.id   AF-A0A8H8BVU3-F1
#
_cell.length_a   1.000
_cell.length_b   1.000
_cell.length_c   1.000
_cell.angle_alpha   90.00
_cell.angle_beta   90.00
_cell.angle_gamma   90.00
#
_symmetry.space_group_name_H-M   'P 1'
#
loop_
_entity.id
_entity.type
_entity.pdbx_description
1 polymer ?
#
loop_
_entity_poly.entity_id
_entity_poly.type
_entity_poly.pdbx_seq_one_letter_code
_entity_poly.pdbx_strand_id
1 'polypeptide(L)'
;MSLPNLFITLFSLLTSLAYASHPRSNITRTCGSASSPHLLQHAAEFAVLDLSDEEILSGTISPRSQKRHVIETYFHVLAANKTLEGGWVPKELLKKQLEVIQDNFKPSKFAFKLKGTTYSIYSNWTATGPDLKTRKKLRKGTRQTLNVYIVSQFEEYLQTGWLGLFHTFEGWNCIGPGDFVDDTPAQALPVGSCYAPIVWDTCPDQPGLDAVHNYMDYTEE
;
A
#
# COMPACT_ATOMS: atom_id res chain seq x y z
N MET A 1 -54.03 41.32 -16.90
CA MET A 1 -52.95 41.97 -17.69
C MET A 1 -51.65 41.72 -16.92
N SER A 2 -50.94 40.62 -17.18
CA SER A 2 -49.88 40.42 -18.20
C SER A 2 -48.47 40.48 -17.56
N LEU A 3 -47.99 39.33 -17.07
CA LEU A 3 -46.78 38.55 -17.45
C LEU A 3 -45.53 39.25 -18.06
N PRO A 4 -44.33 38.64 -18.01
CA PRO A 4 -43.18 39.02 -17.17
C PRO A 4 -41.90 39.35 -17.97
N ASN A 5 -40.83 39.76 -17.28
CA ASN A 5 -39.52 40.03 -17.89
C ASN A 5 -38.77 38.74 -18.26
N LEU A 6 -38.63 38.53 -19.57
CA LEU A 6 -37.80 37.55 -20.26
C LEU A 6 -36.51 38.27 -20.71
N PHE A 7 -35.35 37.94 -20.11
CA PHE A 7 -34.06 38.37 -20.67
C PHE A 7 -33.41 37.20 -21.41
N ILE A 8 -33.31 37.41 -22.73
CA ILE A 8 -32.80 36.51 -23.74
C ILE A 8 -31.27 36.59 -23.79
N THR A 9 -30.68 35.40 -23.85
CA THR A 9 -29.33 35.01 -24.25
C THR A 9 -28.89 35.55 -25.62
N LEU A 10 -27.64 36.00 -25.77
CA LEU A 10 -26.86 35.92 -27.03
C LEU A 10 -25.35 36.09 -26.69
N PHE A 11 -24.56 35.02 -26.72
CA PHE A 11 -23.69 34.56 -27.82
C PHE A 11 -22.26 35.12 -27.77
N SER A 12 -21.32 34.25 -27.40
CA SER A 12 -19.95 34.28 -27.93
C SER A 12 -19.48 32.84 -28.08
N LEU A 13 -19.63 32.33 -29.30
CA LEU A 13 -19.14 31.05 -29.78
C LEU A 13 -17.98 31.35 -30.75
N LEU A 14 -16.78 30.89 -30.41
CA LEU A 14 -15.60 30.71 -31.27
C LEU A 14 -14.68 29.73 -30.52
N THR A 15 -14.93 28.43 -30.62
CA THR A 15 -14.19 27.47 -31.45
C THR A 15 -12.67 27.60 -31.39
N SER A 16 -12.05 26.76 -30.57
CA SER A 16 -10.85 26.04 -31.00
C SER A 16 -10.86 24.64 -30.41
N LEU A 17 -10.80 23.68 -31.32
CA LEU A 17 -10.51 22.28 -31.06
C LEU A 17 -9.33 22.13 -30.09
N ALA A 18 -9.55 21.34 -29.03
CA ALA A 18 -8.50 20.57 -28.38
C ALA A 18 -9.07 19.21 -27.98
N TYR A 19 -9.57 18.45 -28.97
CA TYR A 19 -9.59 17.00 -28.85
C TYR A 19 -8.20 16.52 -29.29
N ALA A 20 -7.32 16.28 -28.35
CA ALA A 20 -6.28 15.26 -28.46
C ALA A 20 -5.52 15.22 -27.13
N SER A 21 -5.71 14.10 -26.44
CA SER A 21 -4.71 13.51 -25.55
C SER A 21 -3.98 14.51 -24.65
N HIS A 22 -4.54 14.80 -23.48
CA HIS A 22 -3.62 14.75 -22.34
C HIS A 22 -3.03 13.34 -22.38
N PRO A 23 -1.71 13.17 -22.59
CA PRO A 23 -1.12 11.90 -22.23
C PRO A 23 -1.59 11.68 -20.80
N ARG A 24 -2.17 10.50 -20.50
CA ARG A 24 -2.13 10.02 -19.13
C ARG A 24 -0.68 10.21 -18.74
N SER A 25 -0.38 11.23 -17.94
CA SER A 25 0.92 11.34 -17.35
C SER A 25 1.10 9.98 -16.69
N ASN A 26 2.19 9.33 -17.01
CA ASN A 26 2.74 8.38 -16.07
C ASN A 26 3.03 9.23 -14.83
N ILE A 27 2.01 9.40 -13.97
CA ILE A 27 2.19 9.89 -12.62
C ILE A 27 2.95 8.76 -11.96
N THR A 28 4.27 8.81 -12.12
CA THR A 28 5.20 8.23 -11.18
C THR A 28 4.76 8.80 -9.85
N ARG A 29 4.33 7.96 -8.90
CA ARG A 29 3.99 8.46 -7.56
C ARG A 29 5.13 9.36 -7.10
N THR A 30 4.84 10.63 -6.85
CA THR A 30 5.83 11.61 -6.39
C THR A 30 6.28 11.29 -4.97
N CYS A 31 5.50 10.46 -4.28
CA CYS A 31 5.64 10.10 -2.89
C CYS A 31 5.45 8.60 -2.68
N GLY A 32 6.28 8.02 -1.83
CA GLY A 32 6.48 6.58 -1.74
C GLY A 32 7.95 6.24 -2.00
N SER A 33 8.42 5.17 -1.38
CA SER A 33 9.86 4.96 -1.24
C SER A 33 10.44 4.36 -2.50
N ALA A 34 11.42 5.05 -3.08
CA ALA A 34 12.49 4.33 -3.75
C ALA A 34 13.23 3.53 -2.67
N SER A 35 13.49 2.25 -2.93
CA SER A 35 14.18 1.40 -1.96
C SER A 35 15.57 1.98 -1.68
N SER A 36 15.90 2.22 -0.41
CA SER A 36 17.26 2.60 -0.03
C SER A 36 18.25 1.53 -0.52
N PRO A 37 19.42 1.90 -1.07
CA PRO A 37 20.48 0.94 -1.41
C PRO A 37 20.85 0.03 -0.23
N HIS A 38 20.77 0.56 0.99
CA HIS A 38 21.01 -0.19 2.23
C HIS A 38 19.90 -1.20 2.50
N LEU A 39 18.62 -0.83 2.35
CA LEU A 39 17.50 -1.76 2.44
C LEU A 39 17.57 -2.87 1.37
N LEU A 40 18.02 -2.54 0.16
CA LEU A 40 18.26 -3.53 -0.90
C LEU A 40 19.39 -4.50 -0.52
N GLN A 41 20.44 -4.01 0.13
CA GLN A 41 21.55 -4.82 0.60
C GLN A 41 21.14 -5.74 1.76
N HIS A 42 20.43 -5.23 2.77
CA HIS A 42 19.89 -6.04 3.86
C HIS A 42 18.90 -7.08 3.35
N ALA A 43 17.99 -6.69 2.44
CA ALA A 43 17.12 -7.64 1.77
C ALA A 43 17.95 -8.71 1.03
N ALA A 44 19.03 -8.32 0.33
CA ALA A 44 19.97 -9.22 -0.34
C ALA A 44 20.73 -10.15 0.62
N GLU A 45 21.00 -9.72 1.85
CA GLU A 45 21.64 -10.51 2.91
C GLU A 45 20.66 -11.50 3.56
N PHE A 46 19.44 -11.08 3.90
CA PHE A 46 18.46 -11.93 4.57
C PHE A 46 18.12 -13.22 3.80
N ALA A 47 17.93 -13.20 2.47
CA ALA A 47 17.80 -14.48 1.75
C ALA A 47 19.09 -15.17 1.33
N VAL A 48 20.26 -14.78 1.85
CA VAL A 48 21.36 -15.75 1.96
C VAL A 48 21.10 -16.67 3.15
N LEU A 49 20.45 -16.17 4.21
CA LEU A 49 20.12 -16.94 5.41
C LEU A 49 18.96 -17.93 5.23
N ASP A 50 18.09 -17.70 4.24
CA ASP A 50 16.96 -18.60 3.91
C ASP A 50 17.37 -19.79 3.00
N LEU A 51 18.66 -19.93 2.66
CA LEU A 51 19.13 -21.08 1.87
C LEU A 51 19.14 -22.34 2.74
N SER A 52 18.75 -23.49 2.16
CA SER A 52 18.88 -24.75 2.88
C SER A 52 20.36 -25.13 3.06
N ASP A 53 20.69 -25.84 4.14
CA ASP A 53 22.04 -26.37 4.36
C ASP A 53 22.53 -27.18 3.13
N GLU A 54 21.61 -27.83 2.41
CA GLU A 54 21.87 -28.58 1.19
C GLU A 54 22.29 -27.69 0.00
N GLU A 55 21.69 -26.50 -0.14
CA GLU A 55 22.06 -25.51 -1.16
C GLU A 55 23.45 -24.92 -0.89
N ILE A 56 23.79 -24.67 0.39
CA ILE A 56 25.12 -24.20 0.83
C ILE A 56 26.19 -25.28 0.58
N LEU A 57 25.89 -26.53 0.91
CA LEU A 57 26.82 -27.66 0.77
C LEU A 57 27.05 -28.08 -0.69
N SER A 58 26.12 -27.79 -1.60
CA SER A 58 26.25 -28.14 -3.02
C SER A 58 27.29 -27.30 -3.78
N GLY A 59 27.77 -26.20 -3.21
CA GLY A 59 28.75 -25.31 -3.87
C GLY A 59 28.23 -24.62 -5.14
N THR A 60 26.92 -24.70 -5.42
CA THR A 60 26.30 -24.22 -6.66
C THR A 60 25.91 -22.74 -6.61
N ILE A 61 26.49 -21.96 -5.69
CA ILE A 61 26.12 -20.56 -5.48
C ILE A 61 26.80 -19.68 -6.53
N SER A 62 26.09 -19.46 -7.64
CA SER A 62 26.27 -18.25 -8.43
C SER A 62 25.55 -17.10 -7.71
N PRO A 63 26.22 -15.99 -7.35
CA PRO A 63 25.62 -14.84 -6.65
C PRO A 63 24.49 -14.12 -7.41
N ARG A 64 24.04 -14.65 -8.56
CA ARG A 64 23.20 -13.94 -9.52
C ARG A 64 21.78 -14.49 -9.68
N SER A 65 21.34 -15.45 -8.87
CA SER A 65 19.95 -15.92 -8.93
C SER A 65 19.43 -16.41 -7.58
N GLN A 66 19.33 -15.50 -6.61
CA GLN A 66 18.45 -15.75 -5.45
C GLN A 66 17.00 -15.81 -5.93
N LYS A 67 16.40 -16.99 -5.84
CA LYS A 67 15.01 -17.25 -6.21
C LYS A 67 14.10 -16.47 -5.26
N ARG A 68 13.29 -15.55 -5.79
CA ARG A 68 12.29 -14.81 -4.98
C ARG A 68 11.33 -15.77 -4.28
N HIS A 69 11.04 -15.51 -3.01
CA HIS A 69 10.04 -16.25 -2.25
C HIS A 69 8.64 -15.84 -2.73
N VAL A 70 7.92 -16.78 -3.35
CA VAL A 70 6.61 -16.52 -3.92
C VAL A 70 5.53 -16.74 -2.87
N ILE A 71 4.96 -15.65 -2.37
CA ILE A 71 3.82 -15.63 -1.47
C ILE A 71 2.54 -15.81 -2.27
N GLU A 72 1.97 -17.01 -2.18
CA GLU A 72 0.62 -17.25 -2.67
C GLU A 72 -0.38 -16.34 -1.95
N THR A 73 -1.22 -15.66 -2.71
CA THR A 73 -2.11 -14.61 -2.21
C THR A 73 -3.55 -14.92 -2.59
N TYR A 74 -4.46 -14.81 -1.62
CA TYR A 74 -5.91 -14.87 -1.85
C TYR A 74 -6.56 -13.57 -1.41
N PHE A 75 -7.47 -13.06 -2.22
CA PHE A 75 -8.29 -11.91 -1.85
C PHE A 75 -9.69 -12.38 -1.44
N HIS A 76 -10.20 -11.85 -0.34
CA HIS A 76 -11.54 -12.14 0.17
C HIS A 76 -12.31 -10.83 0.27
N VAL A 77 -13.20 -10.60 -0.69
CA VAL A 77 -14.07 -9.43 -0.73
C VAL A 77 -15.30 -9.72 0.11
N LEU A 78 -15.44 -8.94 1.17
CA LEU A 78 -16.58 -8.93 2.09
C LEU A 78 -17.36 -7.67 1.84
N ALA A 79 -18.51 -7.81 1.18
CA ALA A 79 -19.31 -6.68 0.71
C ALA A 79 -20.69 -6.71 1.36
N ALA A 80 -21.24 -5.53 1.65
CA ALA A 80 -22.60 -5.40 2.16
C ALA A 80 -23.65 -5.80 1.10
N ASN A 81 -23.39 -5.50 -0.16
CA ASN A 81 -24.25 -5.83 -1.31
C ASN A 81 -23.41 -5.97 -2.59
N LYS A 82 -24.04 -6.05 -3.77
CA LYS A 82 -23.36 -6.20 -5.08
C LYS A 82 -23.08 -4.88 -5.80
N THR A 83 -23.07 -3.75 -5.09
CA THR A 83 -22.68 -2.45 -5.64
C THR A 83 -21.26 -2.10 -5.21
N LEU A 84 -20.63 -1.16 -5.94
CA LEU A 84 -19.27 -0.72 -5.61
C LEU A 84 -19.23 -0.04 -4.24
N GLU A 85 -20.25 0.76 -3.94
CA GLU A 85 -20.44 1.47 -2.66
C GLU A 85 -20.62 0.49 -1.50
N GLY A 86 -21.26 -0.65 -1.76
CA GLY A 86 -21.35 -1.76 -0.80
C GLY A 86 -20.07 -2.60 -0.70
N GLY A 87 -18.99 -2.23 -1.39
CA GLY A 87 -17.69 -2.92 -1.38
C GLY A 87 -17.56 -4.09 -2.35
N TRP A 88 -18.46 -4.24 -3.33
CA TRP A 88 -18.33 -5.27 -4.36
C TRP A 88 -17.29 -4.87 -5.42
N VAL A 89 -16.01 -4.93 -5.02
CA VAL A 89 -14.89 -4.45 -5.85
C VAL A 89 -14.69 -5.35 -7.09
N PRO A 90 -14.72 -4.81 -8.32
CA PRO A 90 -14.47 -5.57 -9.54
C PRO A 90 -13.08 -6.22 -9.55
N LYS A 91 -12.97 -7.40 -10.16
CA LYS A 91 -11.70 -8.14 -10.29
C LYS A 91 -10.57 -7.31 -10.92
N GLU A 92 -10.91 -6.37 -11.80
CA GLU A 92 -9.89 -5.53 -12.43
C GLU A 92 -9.29 -4.51 -11.48
N LEU A 93 -10.04 -4.01 -10.51
CA LEU A 93 -9.48 -3.14 -9.46
C LEU A 93 -8.62 -3.96 -8.49
N LEU A 94 -9.06 -5.19 -8.18
CA LEU A 94 -8.25 -6.12 -7.39
C LEU A 94 -6.92 -6.44 -8.07
N LYS A 95 -6.94 -6.69 -9.37
CA LYS A 95 -5.72 -6.95 -10.14
C LYS A 95 -4.78 -5.75 -10.12
N LYS A 96 -5.30 -4.53 -10.30
CA LYS A 96 -4.50 -3.31 -10.16
C LYS A 96 -3.89 -3.16 -8.76
N GLN A 97 -4.64 -3.49 -7.71
CA GLN A 97 -4.10 -3.46 -6.36
C GLN A 97 -2.96 -4.48 -6.17
N LEU A 98 -3.11 -5.69 -6.72
CA LEU A 98 -2.05 -6.67 -6.71
C LEU A 98 -0.81 -6.19 -7.49
N GLU A 99 -1.00 -5.54 -8.64
CA GLU A 99 0.10 -4.96 -9.42
C GLU A 99 0.86 -3.91 -8.62
N VAL A 100 0.16 -3.04 -7.87
CA VAL A 100 0.81 -2.07 -6.96
C VAL A 100 1.62 -2.79 -5.87
N ILE A 101 1.07 -3.83 -5.24
CA ILE A 101 1.79 -4.62 -4.23
C ILE A 101 3.02 -5.28 -4.86
N GLN A 102 2.87 -5.92 -6.02
CA GLN A 102 3.97 -6.55 -6.72
C GLN A 102 5.05 -5.55 -7.08
N ASP A 103 4.68 -4.37 -7.57
CA ASP A 103 5.58 -3.32 -8.00
C ASP A 103 6.39 -2.74 -6.84
N ASN A 104 5.73 -2.43 -5.71
CA ASN A 104 6.40 -1.92 -4.52
C ASN A 104 7.36 -2.96 -3.89
N PHE A 105 7.04 -4.25 -4.01
CA PHE A 105 7.88 -5.34 -3.50
C PHE A 105 8.84 -5.93 -4.55
N LYS A 106 8.83 -5.50 -5.82
CA LYS A 106 9.84 -5.87 -6.85
C LYS A 106 11.29 -5.79 -6.36
N PRO A 107 11.73 -4.71 -5.66
CA PRO A 107 13.08 -4.61 -5.10
C PRO A 107 13.37 -5.61 -3.97
N SER A 108 12.33 -6.11 -3.32
CA SER A 108 12.44 -7.08 -2.24
C SER A 108 12.61 -8.51 -2.78
N LYS A 109 12.76 -9.45 -1.85
CA LYS A 109 12.83 -10.88 -2.17
C LYS A 109 11.48 -11.57 -2.23
N PHE A 110 10.41 -10.86 -1.92
CA PHE A 110 9.06 -11.38 -1.97
C PHE A 110 8.43 -11.11 -3.33
N ALA A 111 7.72 -12.10 -3.83
CA ALA A 111 6.85 -11.96 -4.99
C ALA A 111 5.46 -12.44 -4.60
N PHE A 112 4.43 -11.77 -5.07
CA PHE A 112 3.05 -12.12 -4.73
C PHE A 112 2.38 -12.78 -5.94
N LYS A 113 1.71 -13.91 -5.74
CA LYS A 113 0.96 -14.60 -6.80
C LYS A 113 -0.48 -14.79 -6.39
N LEU A 114 -1.40 -14.14 -7.09
CA LEU A 114 -2.82 -14.34 -6.85
C LEU A 114 -3.25 -15.76 -7.25
N LYS A 115 -3.83 -16.47 -6.29
CA LYS A 115 -4.36 -17.83 -6.46
C LYS A 115 -5.87 -17.86 -6.62
N GLY A 116 -6.57 -16.85 -6.10
CA GLY A 116 -8.00 -16.73 -6.28
C GLY A 116 -8.60 -15.58 -5.49
N THR A 117 -9.87 -15.31 -5.80
CA THR A 117 -10.67 -14.29 -5.13
C THR A 117 -11.99 -14.91 -4.69
N THR A 118 -12.34 -14.70 -3.42
CA THR A 118 -13.66 -15.04 -2.88
C THR A 118 -14.48 -13.77 -2.75
N TYR A 119 -15.75 -13.82 -3.15
CA TYR A 119 -16.73 -12.77 -2.89
C TYR A 119 -17.77 -13.30 -1.93
N SER A 120 -18.13 -12.53 -0.91
CA SER A 120 -19.17 -12.90 0.05
C SER A 120 -19.99 -11.68 0.42
N ILE A 121 -21.31 -11.86 0.42
CA ILE A 121 -22.21 -10.91 1.05
C ILE A 121 -22.07 -11.10 2.56
N TYR A 122 -21.64 -10.06 3.24
CA TYR A 122 -21.32 -10.09 4.65
C TYR A 122 -21.91 -8.84 5.31
N SER A 123 -23.01 -9.01 6.04
CA SER A 123 -23.76 -7.92 6.68
C SER A 123 -23.46 -7.78 8.17
N ASN A 124 -22.69 -8.69 8.77
CA ASN A 124 -22.38 -8.69 10.20
C ASN A 124 -21.06 -7.95 10.47
N TRP A 125 -21.11 -6.63 10.38
CA TRP A 125 -19.93 -5.77 10.55
C TRP A 125 -19.51 -5.69 12.02
N THR A 126 -18.23 -5.94 12.26
CA THR A 126 -17.52 -5.45 13.43
C THR A 126 -16.47 -4.46 12.95
N ALA A 127 -16.28 -3.37 13.70
CA ALA A 127 -15.32 -2.28 13.39
C ALA A 127 -13.93 -2.78 12.93
N THR A 128 -13.51 -3.95 13.40
CA THR A 128 -12.19 -4.56 13.21
C THR A 128 -12.08 -5.52 12.02
N GLY A 129 -13.04 -5.51 11.09
CA GLY A 129 -13.09 -6.45 9.96
C GLY A 129 -13.73 -7.80 10.34
N PRO A 130 -13.52 -8.89 9.57
CA PRO A 130 -14.17 -10.17 9.83
C PRO A 130 -13.71 -10.81 11.16
N ASP A 131 -14.67 -11.36 11.92
CA ASP A 131 -14.39 -12.09 13.15
C ASP A 131 -13.43 -13.29 12.92
N LEU A 132 -12.84 -13.83 14.00
CA LEU A 132 -11.92 -14.97 13.88
C LEU A 132 -12.57 -16.18 13.21
N LYS A 133 -13.87 -16.41 13.44
CA LYS A 133 -14.62 -17.53 12.88
C LYS A 133 -14.70 -17.44 11.35
N THR A 134 -15.00 -16.26 10.84
CA THR A 134 -15.09 -15.92 9.42
C THR A 134 -13.73 -15.97 8.77
N ARG A 135 -12.70 -15.38 9.41
CA ARG A 135 -11.31 -15.48 8.93
C ARG A 135 -10.86 -16.93 8.79
N LYS A 136 -11.11 -17.77 9.82
CA LYS A 136 -10.80 -19.22 9.78
C LYS A 136 -11.53 -19.95 8.65
N LYS A 137 -12.81 -19.63 8.43
CA LYS A 137 -13.63 -20.25 7.37
C LYS A 137 -13.13 -19.89 5.96
N LEU A 138 -12.74 -18.64 5.75
CA LEU A 138 -12.34 -18.13 4.44
C LEU A 138 -10.87 -18.39 4.12
N ARG A 139 -10.02 -18.51 5.15
CA ARG A 139 -8.58 -18.74 5.00
C ARG A 139 -8.29 -19.87 4.01
N LYS A 140 -7.41 -19.59 3.06
CA LYS A 140 -6.88 -20.56 2.10
C LYS A 140 -5.37 -20.73 2.29
N GLY A 141 -4.88 -21.89 1.86
CA GLY A 141 -3.46 -22.21 1.86
C GLY A 141 -2.87 -22.50 3.24
N THR A 142 -1.55 -22.38 3.35
CA THR A 142 -0.77 -22.73 4.55
C THR A 142 -0.34 -21.48 5.30
N ARG A 143 0.51 -21.62 6.33
CA ARG A 143 1.09 -20.47 7.04
C ARG A 143 1.94 -19.56 6.15
N GLN A 144 2.36 -20.03 4.97
CA GLN A 144 3.10 -19.25 3.97
C GLN A 144 2.20 -18.47 3.00
N THR A 145 0.88 -18.58 3.13
CA THR A 145 -0.10 -17.96 2.21
C THR A 145 -0.67 -16.67 2.80
N LEU A 146 -0.62 -15.59 2.03
CA LEU A 146 -1.24 -14.31 2.35
C LEU A 146 -2.75 -14.36 2.05
N ASN A 147 -3.56 -13.96 3.02
CA ASN A 147 -5.00 -13.81 2.85
C ASN A 147 -5.35 -12.35 3.13
N VAL A 148 -5.74 -11.62 2.09
CA VAL A 148 -6.14 -10.20 2.17
C VAL A 148 -7.65 -10.13 2.26
N TYR A 149 -8.16 -9.51 3.31
CA TYR A 149 -9.60 -9.30 3.51
C TYR A 149 -9.93 -7.85 3.13
N ILE A 150 -10.78 -7.69 2.12
CA ILE A 150 -11.19 -6.40 1.60
C ILE A 150 -12.60 -6.15 2.10
N VAL A 151 -12.77 -5.06 2.83
CA VAL A 151 -14.00 -4.69 3.54
C VAL A 151 -14.49 -3.33 3.06
N SER A 152 -15.81 -3.13 3.04
CA SER A 152 -16.42 -1.86 2.59
C SER A 152 -16.36 -0.75 3.62
N GLN A 153 -16.27 -1.10 4.91
CA GLN A 153 -16.18 -0.17 6.02
C GLN A 153 -15.16 -0.70 7.02
N PHE A 154 -14.25 0.16 7.45
CA PHE A 154 -13.29 -0.10 8.51
C PHE A 154 -13.44 1.02 9.53
N GLU A 155 -13.70 0.69 10.77
CA GLU A 155 -13.65 1.65 11.87
C GLU A 155 -12.31 1.44 12.58
N GLU A 156 -11.45 2.43 12.39
CA GLU A 156 -10.02 2.41 12.67
C GLU A 156 -9.75 2.45 14.17
N TYR A 157 -8.96 1.51 14.70
CA TYR A 157 -8.31 1.71 16.01
C TYR A 157 -7.02 0.90 16.24
N LEU A 158 -6.51 0.15 15.28
CA LEU A 158 -5.27 -0.63 15.49
C LEU A 158 -4.20 -0.22 14.48
N GLN A 159 -3.31 0.63 15.00
CA GLN A 159 -2.06 1.14 14.43
C GLN A 159 -1.01 0.04 14.41
N THR A 160 -1.14 -0.94 13.51
CA THR A 160 0.00 -1.80 13.20
C THR A 160 -0.04 -2.16 11.73
N GLY A 161 1.04 -1.82 11.05
CA GLY A 161 1.23 -2.09 9.63
C GLY A 161 1.15 -3.58 9.31
N TRP A 162 0.89 -3.86 8.04
CA TRP A 162 1.02 -5.21 7.52
C TRP A 162 2.47 -5.67 7.69
N LEU A 163 2.68 -6.95 8.01
CA LEU A 163 4.00 -7.56 8.24
C LEU A 163 4.72 -7.16 9.54
N GLY A 164 4.04 -6.49 10.47
CA GLY A 164 4.59 -6.17 11.80
C GLY A 164 5.49 -4.94 11.82
N LEU A 165 5.39 -4.07 10.81
CA LEU A 165 6.02 -2.76 10.80
C LEU A 165 5.13 -1.76 11.55
N PHE A 166 5.74 -0.93 12.37
CA PHE A 166 5.08 0.22 12.98
C PHE A 166 5.12 1.44 12.04
N HIS A 167 4.35 2.47 12.38
CA HIS A 167 4.43 3.73 11.65
C HIS A 167 5.77 4.41 11.93
N THR A 168 6.29 5.21 11.00
CA THR A 168 7.60 5.90 11.19
C THR A 168 7.59 6.86 12.38
N PHE A 169 6.41 7.35 12.76
CA PHE A 169 6.15 8.20 13.91
C PHE A 169 5.68 7.43 15.16
N GLU A 170 5.97 6.13 15.25
CA GLU A 170 5.59 5.30 16.40
C GLU A 170 6.16 5.85 17.71
N GLY A 171 5.34 5.80 18.77
CA GLY A 171 5.64 6.46 20.03
C GLY A 171 5.32 7.96 20.05
N TRP A 172 5.05 8.58 18.90
CA TRP A 172 4.58 9.97 18.78
C TRP A 172 5.51 11.01 19.43
N ASN A 173 6.82 10.75 19.41
CA ASN A 173 7.83 11.61 20.01
C ASN A 173 9.25 11.32 19.43
N CYS A 174 10.24 12.15 19.75
CA CYS A 174 11.61 12.04 19.23
C CYS A 174 12.58 11.20 20.09
N ILE A 175 12.07 10.49 21.10
CA ILE A 175 12.86 9.81 22.13
C ILE A 175 12.39 8.36 22.25
N GLY A 176 13.34 7.46 22.53
CA GLY A 176 13.06 6.04 22.71
C GLY A 176 13.22 5.25 21.41
N PRO A 177 12.58 4.07 21.32
CA PRO A 177 12.88 3.12 20.25
C PRO A 177 12.22 3.43 18.90
N GLY A 178 11.30 4.41 18.84
CA GLY A 178 10.57 4.74 17.61
C GLY A 178 9.78 3.54 17.06
N ASP A 179 9.92 3.31 15.75
CA ASP A 179 9.29 2.21 15.01
C ASP A 179 10.06 0.88 15.10
N PHE A 180 11.13 0.83 15.90
CA PHE A 180 12.05 -0.30 16.05
C PHE A 180 12.82 -0.67 14.77
N VAL A 181 12.97 0.29 13.84
CA VAL A 181 13.77 0.13 12.61
C VAL A 181 14.91 1.15 12.61
N ASP A 182 16.15 0.68 12.80
CA ASP A 182 17.33 1.53 12.98
C ASP A 182 17.62 2.50 11.82
N ASP A 183 17.15 2.21 10.60
CA ASP A 183 17.33 3.06 9.41
C ASP A 183 16.13 3.96 9.08
N THR A 184 15.10 3.99 9.92
CA THR A 184 14.06 5.02 9.92
C THR A 184 14.49 6.18 10.83
N PRO A 185 14.63 7.42 10.31
CA PRO A 185 14.87 8.59 11.15
C PRO A 185 13.79 8.80 12.21
N ALA A 186 14.16 9.35 13.36
CA ALA A 186 13.20 9.69 14.40
C ALA A 186 12.18 10.70 13.88
N GLN A 187 10.89 10.42 14.08
CA GLN A 187 9.77 11.23 13.61
C GLN A 187 8.70 11.26 14.71
N ALA A 188 8.17 12.44 15.03
CA ALA A 188 7.19 12.60 16.12
C ALA A 188 5.74 12.58 15.66
N LEU A 189 5.48 12.93 14.39
CA LEU A 189 4.14 13.11 13.83
C LEU A 189 4.07 12.57 12.41
N PRO A 190 2.88 12.11 11.93
CA PRO A 190 2.69 11.81 10.53
C PRO A 190 2.93 13.05 9.67
N VAL A 191 3.58 12.84 8.53
CA VAL A 191 3.81 13.92 7.57
C VAL A 191 2.64 14.01 6.61
N GLY A 192 2.03 15.19 6.48
CA GLY A 192 0.84 15.39 5.64
C GLY A 192 1.14 15.63 4.15
N SER A 193 2.39 15.87 3.76
CA SER A 193 2.75 16.09 2.35
C SER A 193 4.24 15.90 2.09
N CYS A 194 4.55 15.50 0.86
CA CYS A 194 5.87 15.18 0.33
C CYS A 194 6.24 16.04 -0.87
N TYR A 195 5.45 17.08 -1.18
CA TYR A 195 5.75 17.98 -2.28
C TYR A 195 6.88 18.96 -1.90
N ALA A 196 7.89 19.02 -2.76
CA ALA A 196 8.84 20.12 -2.74
C ALA A 196 8.08 21.46 -2.85
N PRO A 197 8.45 22.50 -2.08
CA PRO A 197 9.73 22.66 -1.37
C PRO A 197 9.68 22.32 0.12
N ILE A 198 8.65 21.61 0.61
CA ILE A 198 8.49 21.37 2.05
C ILE A 198 9.50 20.32 2.52
N VAL A 199 10.34 20.68 3.48
CA VAL A 199 11.24 19.77 4.19
C VAL A 199 10.67 19.56 5.59
N TRP A 200 10.36 18.31 5.91
CA TRP A 200 9.80 17.92 7.20
C TRP A 200 10.90 17.40 8.11
N ASP A 201 10.93 17.94 9.32
CA ASP A 201 11.84 17.55 10.39
C ASP A 201 11.14 17.82 11.72
N THR A 202 10.38 16.84 12.18
CA THR A 202 9.69 16.90 13.48
C THR A 202 10.62 16.66 14.66
N CYS A 203 11.85 16.17 14.41
CA CYS A 203 12.84 15.81 15.41
C CYS A 203 14.21 16.42 15.10
N PRO A 204 14.35 17.76 15.14
CA PRO A 204 15.54 18.48 14.67
C PRO A 204 16.81 18.24 15.50
N ASP A 205 16.65 17.74 16.72
CA ASP A 205 17.78 17.35 17.58
C ASP A 205 18.26 15.90 17.31
N GLN A 206 17.57 15.17 16.44
CA GLN A 206 17.91 13.81 16.00
C GLN A 206 18.48 13.83 14.57
N PRO A 207 19.31 12.85 14.20
CA PRO A 207 19.84 12.76 12.85
C PRO A 207 18.75 12.33 11.84
N GLY A 208 18.70 13.00 10.70
CA GLY A 208 17.84 12.64 9.57
C GLY A 208 16.72 13.65 9.34
N LEU A 209 15.89 13.39 8.33
CA LEU A 209 14.66 14.14 8.05
C LEU A 209 13.49 13.17 8.20
N ASP A 210 12.28 13.69 8.41
CA ASP A 210 11.09 12.85 8.50
C ASP A 210 10.96 11.99 7.24
N ALA A 211 10.50 10.76 7.41
CA ALA A 211 10.52 9.73 6.37
C ALA A 211 9.31 9.87 5.43
N VAL A 212 9.15 11.04 4.79
CA VAL A 212 7.98 11.45 3.97
C VAL A 212 7.69 10.57 2.75
N HIS A 213 8.58 9.64 2.43
CA HIS A 213 8.43 8.69 1.34
C HIS A 213 8.31 7.24 1.85
N ASN A 214 8.35 7.00 3.16
CA ASN A 214 8.16 5.66 3.71
C ASN A 214 6.68 5.26 3.62
N TYR A 215 6.42 3.99 3.25
CA TYR A 215 5.05 3.46 3.19
C TYR A 215 4.37 3.38 4.56
N MET A 216 5.15 3.47 5.63
CA MET A 216 4.68 3.45 7.01
C MET A 216 4.37 4.85 7.57
N ASP A 217 4.48 5.90 6.77
CA ASP A 217 3.95 7.22 7.08
C ASP A 217 2.52 7.37 6.51
N TYR A 218 1.79 8.40 6.93
CA TYR A 218 0.47 8.77 6.42
C TYR A 218 0.53 9.80 5.30
N THR A 219 1.69 9.96 4.67
CA THR A 219 1.89 10.98 3.66
C THR A 219 0.97 10.79 2.47
N GLU A 220 0.11 11.78 2.28
CA GLU A 220 -0.81 11.85 1.16
C GLU A 220 -0.15 12.51 -0.07
N GLU A 221 -0.70 12.18 -1.24
CA GLU A 221 -0.52 12.96 -2.47
C GLU A 221 -1.30 14.29 -2.42
#